data_AF-A0A1Y3NSJ3-F1
#
_entry.id   AF-A0A1Y3NSJ3-F1
#
_cell.length_a   1.000
_cell.length_b   1.000
_cell.length_c   1.000
_cell.angle_alpha   90.00
_cell.angle_beta   90.00
_cell.angle_gamma   90.00
#
_symmetry.space_group_name_H-M   'P 1'
#
loop_
_entity.id
_entity.type
_entity.pdbx_description
1 polymer ?
#
loop_
_entity_poly.entity_id
_entity_poly.type
_entity_poly.pdbx_seq_one_letter_code
_entity_poly.pdbx_strand_id
1 'polypeptide(L)'
;MKLCNIFKGIGILLLISSVYAYDEEEVEAYVGDCKEIVDYLKEKEIEVNINDCQTNEEGRVTKLDTYTYCITEEIANKLISYKTLTSLYVESRNSPVSKLYYCDMLNTFPSAIAELPNLETLNIIGFKDFKKNDLLTVPKTVKSL
;
A
#
# COMPACT_ATOMS: atom_id res chain seq x y z
N MET A 1 -75.71 -29.57 12.81
CA MET A 1 -75.47 -28.44 13.74
C MET A 1 -73.98 -28.38 14.04
N LYS A 2 -73.39 -27.18 13.93
CA LYS A 2 -72.05 -26.72 14.38
C LYS A 2 -70.81 -27.41 13.79
N LEU A 3 -70.29 -26.83 12.70
CA LEU A 3 -68.89 -26.91 12.29
C LEU A 3 -68.10 -25.82 13.05
N CYS A 4 -67.08 -26.23 13.81
CA CYS A 4 -66.18 -25.35 14.54
C CYS A 4 -65.13 -24.73 13.59
N ASN A 5 -65.11 -23.40 13.51
CA ASN A 5 -64.02 -22.62 12.95
C ASN A 5 -62.80 -22.70 13.87
N ILE A 6 -61.71 -23.31 13.42
CA ILE A 6 -60.38 -23.21 14.04
C ILE A 6 -59.36 -23.01 12.93
N PHE A 7 -59.37 -21.83 12.29
CA PHE A 7 -58.21 -21.37 11.54
C PHE A 7 -57.16 -20.90 12.56
N LYS A 8 -56.22 -21.81 12.83
CA LYS A 8 -54.98 -21.58 13.57
C LYS A 8 -54.22 -20.44 12.89
N GLY A 9 -54.21 -19.27 13.53
CA GLY A 9 -53.31 -18.19 13.18
C GLY A 9 -51.86 -18.62 13.45
N ILE A 10 -51.14 -19.01 12.40
CA ILE A 10 -49.69 -19.11 12.44
C ILE A 10 -49.18 -17.70 12.13
N GLY A 11 -48.99 -16.91 13.19
CA GLY A 11 -48.21 -15.69 13.12
C GLY A 11 -46.75 -16.08 12.83
N ILE A 12 -46.39 -16.10 11.55
CA ILE A 12 -45.00 -16.24 11.12
C ILE A 12 -44.30 -14.93 11.50
N LEU A 13 -43.68 -14.90 12.68
CA LEU A 13 -42.67 -13.91 13.03
C LEU A 13 -41.47 -14.13 12.11
N LEU A 14 -41.42 -13.41 11.00
CA LEU A 14 -40.22 -13.19 10.21
C LEU A 14 -39.25 -12.38 11.07
N LEU A 15 -38.41 -13.08 11.84
CA LEU A 15 -37.19 -12.50 12.39
C LEU A 15 -36.26 -12.24 11.20
N ILE A 16 -36.35 -11.03 10.66
CA ILE A 16 -35.40 -10.52 9.68
C ILE A 16 -34.10 -10.31 10.45
N SER A 17 -33.30 -11.36 10.58
CA SER A 17 -31.89 -11.22 10.92
C SER A 17 -31.26 -10.42 9.80
N SER A 18 -31.10 -9.11 10.01
CA SER A 18 -30.27 -8.27 9.16
C SER A 18 -28.84 -8.81 9.25
N VAL A 19 -28.47 -9.66 8.29
CA VAL A 19 -27.08 -10.00 8.02
C VAL A 19 -26.48 -8.72 7.47
N TYR A 20 -25.73 -8.01 8.31
CA TYR A 20 -24.83 -6.97 7.84
C TYR A 20 -23.71 -7.70 7.10
N ALA A 21 -23.82 -7.80 5.78
CA ALA A 21 -22.65 -8.02 4.95
C ALA A 21 -21.78 -6.78 5.16
N TYR A 22 -20.61 -6.96 5.78
CA TYR A 22 -19.56 -5.97 5.67
C TYR A 22 -19.24 -5.89 4.18
N ASP A 23 -19.55 -4.75 3.54
CA ASP A 23 -18.97 -4.44 2.23
C ASP A 23 -17.45 -4.49 2.44
N GLU A 24 -16.80 -5.50 1.87
CA GLU A 24 -15.37 -5.41 1.58
C GLU A 24 -15.24 -4.19 0.68
N GLU A 25 -14.75 -3.09 1.26
CA GLU A 25 -14.41 -1.88 0.55
C GLU A 25 -13.64 -2.31 -0.71
N GLU A 26 -14.22 -2.09 -1.89
CA GLU A 26 -13.61 -2.42 -3.17
C GLU A 26 -12.32 -1.59 -3.28
N VAL A 27 -11.24 -2.11 -2.71
CA VAL A 27 -9.88 -1.64 -2.98
C VAL A 27 -9.75 -1.78 -4.49
N GLU A 28 -9.67 -0.66 -5.20
CA GLU A 28 -9.49 -0.67 -6.65
C GLU A 28 -8.39 -1.69 -6.97
N ALA A 29 -8.75 -2.69 -7.77
CA ALA A 29 -7.87 -3.82 -8.00
C ALA A 29 -6.62 -3.30 -8.70
N TYR A 30 -5.51 -3.21 -7.96
CA TYR A 30 -4.21 -2.91 -8.54
C TYR A 30 -3.94 -3.85 -9.73
N VAL A 31 -3.34 -3.31 -10.79
CA VAL A 31 -2.99 -4.02 -12.02
C VAL A 31 -1.48 -3.97 -12.29
N GLY A 32 -0.99 -4.88 -13.12
CA GLY A 32 0.42 -4.90 -13.53
C GLY A 32 1.41 -4.95 -12.36
N ASP A 33 2.53 -4.23 -12.50
CA ASP A 33 3.58 -4.13 -11.48
C ASP A 33 3.03 -3.64 -10.13
N CYS A 34 2.02 -2.76 -10.11
CA CYS A 34 1.40 -2.31 -8.86
C CYS A 34 0.74 -3.46 -8.11
N LYS A 35 0.10 -4.39 -8.83
CA LYS A 35 -0.45 -5.62 -8.25
C LYS A 35 0.66 -6.48 -7.65
N GLU A 36 1.76 -6.65 -8.39
CA GLU A 36 2.91 -7.44 -7.92
C GLU A 36 3.52 -6.87 -6.63
N ILE A 37 3.66 -5.55 -6.54
CA ILE A 37 4.14 -4.84 -5.34
C ILE A 37 3.22 -5.15 -4.14
N VAL A 38 1.91 -5.02 -4.35
CA VAL A 38 0.90 -5.28 -3.30
C VAL A 38 0.89 -6.75 -2.87
N ASP A 39 0.92 -7.68 -3.83
CA ASP A 39 0.96 -9.11 -3.56
C ASP A 39 2.24 -9.48 -2.80
N TYR A 40 3.38 -8.90 -3.16
CA TYR A 40 4.65 -9.12 -2.47
C TYR A 40 4.60 -8.64 -1.01
N LEU A 41 4.02 -7.47 -0.73
CA LEU A 41 3.86 -6.99 0.64
C LEU A 41 2.94 -7.91 1.46
N LYS A 42 1.84 -8.37 0.86
CA LYS A 42 0.92 -9.35 1.49
C LYS A 42 1.61 -10.68 1.77
N GLU A 43 2.42 -11.19 0.83
CA GLU A 43 3.21 -12.42 1.01
C GLU A 43 4.20 -12.29 2.19
N LYS A 44 4.73 -11.08 2.42
CA LYS A 44 5.61 -10.78 3.56
C LYS A 44 4.85 -10.48 4.86
N GLU A 45 3.53 -10.63 4.88
CA GLU A 45 2.67 -10.29 6.01
C GLU A 45 2.84 -8.82 6.46
N ILE A 46 3.12 -7.93 5.49
CA ILE A 46 3.28 -6.49 5.70
C ILE A 46 2.01 -5.79 5.26
N GLU A 47 1.53 -4.87 6.10
CA GLU A 47 0.39 -4.02 5.75
C GLU A 47 0.72 -3.17 4.52
N VAL A 48 -0.22 -3.15 3.57
CA VAL A 48 -0.08 -2.41 2.32
C VAL A 48 -0.23 -0.92 2.60
N ASN A 49 0.91 -0.23 2.68
CA ASN A 49 0.99 1.19 2.98
C ASN A 49 1.34 2.01 1.72
N ILE A 50 0.60 1.80 0.63
CA ILE A 50 0.76 2.48 -0.65
C ILE A 50 -0.36 3.53 -0.79
N ASN A 51 0.00 4.80 -0.94
CA ASN A 51 -0.97 5.88 -1.17
C ASN A 51 -1.37 5.99 -2.63
N ASP A 52 -0.44 5.76 -3.55
CA ASP A 52 -0.65 5.85 -4.99
C ASP A 52 0.32 4.92 -5.71
N CYS A 53 -0.18 4.22 -6.72
CA CYS A 53 0.63 3.41 -7.61
C CYS A 53 0.02 3.47 -9.01
N GLN A 54 0.81 3.94 -9.97
CA GLN A 54 0.35 4.11 -11.36
C GLN A 54 1.21 3.30 -12.30
N THR A 55 0.57 2.69 -13.30
CA THR A 55 1.24 1.95 -14.36
C THR A 55 1.10 2.67 -15.70
N ASN A 56 2.03 2.44 -16.62
CA ASN A 56 1.86 2.79 -18.03
C ASN A 56 0.89 1.81 -18.74
N GLU A 57 0.70 1.99 -20.05
CA GLU A 57 -0.16 1.13 -20.88
C GLU A 57 0.29 -0.35 -20.94
N GLU A 58 1.56 -0.62 -20.63
CA GLU A 58 2.14 -1.97 -20.56
C GLU A 58 1.96 -2.62 -19.17
N GLY A 59 1.33 -1.93 -18.23
CA GLY A 59 1.20 -2.38 -16.85
C GLY A 59 2.47 -2.20 -16.01
N ARG A 60 3.46 -1.44 -16.48
CA ARG A 60 4.72 -1.21 -15.75
C ARG A 60 4.62 0.00 -14.84
N VAL A 61 5.09 -0.09 -13.60
CA VAL A 61 4.94 0.99 -12.62
C VAL A 61 5.76 2.22 -13.03
N THR A 62 5.12 3.38 -13.06
CA THR A 62 5.74 4.68 -13.38
C THR A 62 5.72 5.64 -12.19
N LYS A 63 4.77 5.47 -11.28
CA LYS A 63 4.67 6.24 -10.04
C LYS A 63 4.44 5.31 -8.85
N LEU A 64 5.17 5.55 -7.76
CA LEU A 64 4.96 4.90 -6.48
C LEU A 64 5.01 5.91 -5.35
N ASP A 65 3.98 5.93 -4.51
CA ASP A 65 3.89 6.69 -3.26
C ASP A 65 3.63 5.70 -2.12
N THR A 66 4.59 5.59 -1.21
CA THR A 66 4.56 4.56 -0.16
C THR A 66 5.16 5.05 1.15
N TYR A 67 4.62 4.53 2.25
CA TYR A 67 5.22 4.70 3.57
C TYR A 67 6.12 3.52 3.92
N THR A 68 7.16 3.79 4.71
CA THR A 68 8.13 2.76 5.10
C THR A 68 7.78 2.06 6.43
N TYR A 69 6.49 1.87 6.73
CA TYR A 69 6.07 1.18 7.95
C TYR A 69 6.37 -0.32 7.86
N CYS A 70 7.03 -0.85 8.88
CA CYS A 70 7.39 -2.28 8.98
C CYS A 70 8.19 -2.86 7.79
N ILE A 71 8.80 -2.02 6.94
CA ILE A 71 9.64 -2.51 5.84
C ILE A 71 11.12 -2.36 6.17
N THR A 72 11.88 -3.40 5.82
CA THR A 72 13.35 -3.37 5.88
C THR A 72 13.94 -2.67 4.66
N GLU A 73 15.24 -2.36 4.70
CA GLU A 73 15.96 -1.79 3.55
C GLU A 73 15.90 -2.72 2.32
N GLU A 74 15.98 -4.03 2.53
CA GLU A 74 15.83 -5.04 1.47
C GLU A 74 14.47 -4.94 0.78
N ILE A 75 13.39 -4.89 1.57
CA ILE A 75 12.03 -4.78 1.06
C ILE A 75 11.85 -3.46 0.33
N ALA A 76 12.23 -2.33 0.93
CA ALA A 76 12.14 -1.03 0.28
C ALA A 76 12.90 -0.99 -1.06
N ASN A 77 14.12 -1.50 -1.09
CA ASN A 77 14.92 -1.61 -2.32
C ASN A 77 14.22 -2.46 -3.39
N LYS A 78 13.54 -3.55 -2.99
CA LYS A 78 12.73 -4.37 -3.90
C LYS A 78 11.55 -3.57 -4.46
N LEU A 79 10.77 -2.90 -3.61
CA LEU A 79 9.59 -2.12 -4.03
C LEU A 79 9.94 -1.00 -5.02
N ILE A 80 11.11 -0.40 -4.89
CA ILE A 80 11.53 0.73 -5.73
C ILE A 80 12.51 0.33 -6.85
N SER A 81 12.70 -0.96 -7.11
CA SER A 81 13.70 -1.43 -8.11
C SER A 81 13.27 -1.28 -9.58
N TYR A 82 12.02 -0.86 -9.81
CA TYR A 82 11.41 -0.79 -11.13
C TYR A 82 11.98 0.36 -11.97
N LYS A 83 12.70 0.02 -13.04
CA LYS A 83 13.42 0.99 -13.89
C LYS A 83 12.51 1.96 -14.66
N THR A 84 11.20 1.70 -14.69
CA THR A 84 10.17 2.54 -15.31
C THR A 84 9.67 3.65 -14.40
N LEU A 85 10.04 3.67 -13.12
CA LEU A 85 9.67 4.75 -12.20
C LEU A 85 10.20 6.09 -12.71
N THR A 86 9.27 7.02 -12.90
CA THR A 86 9.53 8.44 -13.18
C THR A 86 9.21 9.33 -11.99
N SER A 87 8.36 8.86 -11.07
CA SER A 87 8.01 9.55 -9.83
C SER A 87 8.05 8.61 -8.64
N LEU A 88 8.81 8.96 -7.60
CA LEU A 88 8.92 8.18 -6.38
C LEU A 88 8.73 9.09 -5.16
N TYR A 89 7.73 8.76 -4.33
CA TYR A 89 7.53 9.34 -3.01
C TYR A 89 7.72 8.25 -1.96
N VAL A 90 8.63 8.46 -1.02
CA VAL A 90 8.88 7.54 0.09
C VAL A 90 8.89 8.32 1.39
N GLU A 91 8.02 7.93 2.32
CA GLU A 91 7.91 8.59 3.61
C GLU A 91 8.19 7.64 4.78
N SER A 92 9.18 8.02 5.58
CA SER A 92 9.55 7.41 6.85
C SER A 92 9.13 8.31 8.01
N ARG A 93 7.83 8.35 8.32
CA ARG A 93 7.32 9.18 9.42
C ARG A 93 7.12 8.39 10.70
N ASN A 94 7.90 8.72 11.72
CA ASN A 94 7.60 8.36 13.12
C ASN A 94 6.30 9.03 13.57
N SER A 95 5.17 8.34 13.40
CA SER A 95 3.87 8.75 13.91
C SER A 95 3.63 8.10 15.29
N PRO A 96 2.90 8.71 16.23
CA PRO A 96 2.41 7.99 17.41
C PRO A 96 1.66 6.70 17.05
N VAL A 97 1.07 6.64 15.84
CA VAL A 97 0.43 5.45 15.26
C VAL A 97 1.46 4.38 14.88
N SER A 98 2.69 4.73 14.48
CA SER A 98 3.74 3.74 14.17
C SER A 98 4.13 2.90 15.39
N LYS A 99 3.97 3.44 16.60
CA LYS A 99 4.14 2.67 17.86
C LYS A 99 3.09 1.56 18.05
N LEU A 100 1.95 1.65 17.36
CA LEU A 100 0.91 0.62 17.41
C LEU A 100 1.26 -0.62 16.59
N TYR A 101 2.19 -0.50 15.63
CA TYR A 101 2.57 -1.58 14.74
C TYR A 101 3.72 -2.45 15.25
N TYR A 102 4.28 -2.14 16.43
CA TYR A 102 5.37 -2.91 17.09
C TYR A 102 6.57 -3.25 16.19
N CYS A 103 6.79 -2.46 15.14
CA CYS A 103 7.83 -2.64 14.14
C CYS A 103 8.60 -1.33 13.97
N ASP A 104 9.86 -1.43 13.54
CA ASP A 104 10.66 -0.26 13.20
C ASP A 104 10.34 0.23 11.77
N MET A 105 10.62 1.50 11.51
CA MET A 105 10.58 2.05 10.17
C MET A 105 11.98 2.12 9.57
N LEU A 106 12.01 2.13 8.24
CA LEU A 106 13.24 2.35 7.51
C LEU A 106 13.76 3.78 7.72
N ASN A 107 14.86 3.94 8.44
CA ASN A 107 15.49 5.25 8.65
C ASN A 107 16.64 5.54 7.66
N THR A 108 17.10 4.52 6.92
CA THR A 108 18.21 4.61 5.97
C THR A 108 17.74 4.93 4.55
N PHE A 109 18.55 5.68 3.80
CA PHE A 109 18.26 6.00 2.42
C PHE A 109 18.31 4.74 1.52
N PRO A 110 17.23 4.40 0.80
CA PRO A 110 17.20 3.21 -0.05
C PRO A 110 18.21 3.30 -1.21
N SER A 111 19.17 2.38 -1.26
CA SER A 111 20.23 2.40 -2.27
C SER A 111 19.73 2.18 -3.70
N ALA A 112 18.60 1.50 -3.89
CA ALA A 112 18.04 1.23 -5.21
C ALA A 112 17.62 2.51 -5.97
N ILE A 113 17.44 3.64 -5.28
CA ILE A 113 17.15 4.95 -5.90
C ILE A 113 18.23 5.31 -6.92
N ALA A 114 19.50 5.00 -6.64
CA ALA A 114 20.64 5.32 -7.50
C ALA A 114 20.58 4.62 -8.87
N GLU A 115 19.78 3.55 -8.96
CA GLU A 115 19.70 2.73 -10.16
C GLU A 115 18.42 3.00 -10.98
N LEU A 116 17.70 4.09 -10.73
CA LEU A 116 16.47 4.44 -11.45
C LEU A 116 16.78 5.38 -12.62
N PRO A 117 16.95 4.85 -13.85
CA PRO A 117 17.49 5.63 -14.98
C PRO A 117 16.51 6.66 -15.53
N ASN A 118 15.22 6.59 -15.16
CA ASN A 118 14.16 7.44 -15.67
C ASN A 118 13.53 8.30 -14.57
N LEU A 119 14.06 8.30 -13.35
CA LEU A 119 13.45 8.98 -12.22
C LEU A 119 13.55 10.50 -12.41
N GLU A 120 12.42 11.19 -12.46
CA GLU A 120 12.34 12.64 -12.67
C GLU A 120 11.94 13.38 -11.39
N THR A 121 11.08 12.77 -10.57
CA THR A 121 10.61 13.32 -9.29
C THR A 121 10.97 12.36 -8.17
N LEU A 122 11.71 12.84 -7.18
CA LEU A 122 12.03 12.10 -5.97
C LEU A 122 11.56 12.93 -4.78
N ASN A 123 10.72 12.38 -3.92
CA ASN A 123 10.38 13.00 -2.65
C ASN A 123 10.65 12.00 -1.53
N ILE A 124 11.53 12.39 -0.61
CA ILE A 124 11.95 11.58 0.53
C ILE A 124 11.70 12.35 1.81
N ILE A 125 10.88 11.81 2.70
CA ILE A 125 10.50 12.47 3.95
C ILE A 125 10.85 11.58 5.13
N GLY A 126 11.43 12.17 6.17
CA GLY A 126 11.55 11.55 7.49
C GLY A 126 12.68 10.53 7.68
N PHE A 127 13.49 10.25 6.66
CA PHE A 127 14.76 9.53 6.79
C PHE A 127 15.74 10.30 7.67
N LYS A 128 16.48 9.59 8.53
CA LYS A 128 17.38 10.20 9.53
C LYS A 128 18.82 9.70 9.42
N ASP A 129 19.01 8.48 8.94
CA ASP A 129 20.29 7.79 8.98
C ASP A 129 20.99 7.84 7.62
N PHE A 130 21.17 9.07 7.09
CA PHE A 130 21.90 9.29 5.85
C PHE A 130 23.39 8.98 6.03
N LYS A 131 23.92 8.08 5.20
CA LYS A 131 25.35 7.81 5.07
C LYS A 131 25.99 8.91 4.24
N LYS A 132 27.30 9.05 4.42
CA LYS A 132 28.12 9.96 3.61
C LYS A 132 27.94 9.59 2.13
N ASN A 133 27.56 10.58 1.33
CA ASN A 133 27.31 10.50 -0.12
C ASN A 133 25.97 9.91 -0.56
N ASP A 134 25.02 9.57 0.32
CA ASP A 134 23.72 9.03 -0.11
C ASP A 134 23.02 9.95 -1.13
N LEU A 135 22.97 11.25 -0.84
CA LEU A 135 22.38 12.24 -1.74
C LEU A 135 23.17 12.45 -3.04
N LEU A 136 24.45 12.05 -3.09
CA LEU A 136 25.25 12.09 -4.33
C LEU A 136 24.93 10.92 -5.25
N THR A 137 24.23 9.90 -4.76
CA THR A 137 23.81 8.74 -5.56
C THR A 137 22.47 8.94 -6.25
N VAL A 138 21.73 10.02 -5.91
CA VAL A 138 20.48 10.38 -6.58
C VAL A 138 20.72 10.53 -8.09
N PRO A 139 19.92 9.87 -8.96
CA PRO A 139 20.09 9.95 -10.39
C PRO A 139 20.04 11.38 -10.91
N LYS A 140 20.91 11.70 -11.87
CA LYS A 140 20.96 13.03 -12.52
C LYS A 140 19.68 13.37 -13.30
N THR A 141 18.83 12.39 -13.54
CA THR A 141 17.53 12.57 -14.19
C THR A 141 16.50 13.24 -13.27
N VAL A 142 16.74 13.26 -11.95
CA VAL A 142 15.85 13.91 -10.99
C VAL A 142 15.90 15.42 -11.19
N LYS A 143 14.74 15.99 -11.55
CA LYS A 143 14.53 17.42 -11.79
C LYS A 143 13.90 18.11 -10.58
N SER A 144 13.20 17.35 -9.74
CA SER A 144 12.53 17.83 -8.53
C SER A 144 12.88 16.93 -7.35
N LEU A 145 13.36 17.56 -6.26
CA LEU A 145 13.68 16.94 -4.97
C LEU A 145 12.95 17.68 -3.84
#